data_AF-A0A1I8I5J1-F1
#
_entry.id   AF-A0A1I8I5J1-F1
#
_cell.length_a   1.000
_cell.length_b   1.000
_cell.length_c   1.000
_cell.angle_alpha   90.00
_cell.angle_beta   90.00
_cell.angle_gamma   90.00
#
_symmetry.space_group_name_H-M   'P 1'
#
loop_
_entity.id
_entity.type
_entity.pdbx_description
1 polymer ?
#
loop_
_entity_poly.entity_id
_entity_poly.type
_entity_poly.pdbx_seq_one_letter_code
_entity_poly.pdbx_strand_id
1 'polypeptide(L)'
;MVHFGHANAIRQAKSLGDYLLVGVHSDEEIEHHKGPPVFTSAERYKMVRAIKWVDEVVEAAPYITTVETLEKHNCDFCAHGDDITTSADGHDTYHLVKAAGKYREFKRTEGVSTTDLVGRMLLATRSHHSANSLSPIYINCVSRFLQAATSRSPYTATCQFVPTTQQLKEFSTGRAPEPGEKIAFVCGAFDLFHVGHIDFLEKCYSMATYVIIGIHSDQIVNWYRGYNYPIMTMFERVLSVLAC
;
A
#
# COMPACT_ATOMS: atom_id res chain seq x y z
N MET A 1 -7.39 -0.04 2.11
CA MET A 1 -6.28 0.63 2.83
C MET A 1 -5.05 0.52 1.94
N VAL A 2 -4.59 1.63 1.37
CA VAL A 2 -3.37 1.62 0.54
C VAL A 2 -2.15 1.42 1.44
N HIS A 3 -1.15 0.69 0.96
CA HIS A 3 0.12 0.41 1.64
C HIS A 3 1.22 0.21 0.60
N PHE A 4 2.50 0.14 1.00
CA PHE A 4 3.63 0.05 0.07
C PHE A 4 3.54 -1.14 -0.91
N GLY A 5 2.90 -2.26 -0.53
CA GLY A 5 2.60 -3.36 -1.46
C GLY A 5 1.74 -2.97 -2.66
N HIS A 6 0.72 -2.11 -2.49
CA HIS A 6 -0.05 -1.54 -3.61
C HIS A 6 0.82 -0.61 -4.44
N ALA A 7 1.63 0.23 -3.79
CA ALA A 7 2.54 1.13 -4.49
C ALA A 7 3.58 0.38 -5.34
N ASN A 8 4.13 -0.74 -4.84
CA ASN A 8 5.05 -1.58 -5.60
C ASN A 8 4.34 -2.34 -6.74
N ALA A 9 3.09 -2.75 -6.56
CA ALA A 9 2.28 -3.32 -7.64
C ALA A 9 2.08 -2.32 -8.77
N ILE A 10 1.73 -1.07 -8.43
CA ILE A 10 1.60 0.04 -9.38
C ILE A 10 2.95 0.35 -10.05
N ARG A 11 4.05 0.38 -9.29
CA ARG A 11 5.40 0.54 -9.86
C ARG A 11 5.72 -0.54 -10.90
N GLN A 12 5.45 -1.81 -10.57
CA GLN A 12 5.67 -2.92 -11.48
C GLN A 12 4.78 -2.78 -12.73
N ALA A 13 3.50 -2.44 -12.57
CA ALA A 13 2.60 -2.18 -13.70
C ALA A 13 3.09 -1.03 -14.59
N LYS A 14 3.53 0.09 -14.00
CA LYS A 14 4.14 1.22 -14.73
C LYS A 14 5.40 0.81 -15.48
N SER A 15 6.17 -0.16 -15.01
CA SER A 15 7.37 -0.63 -15.73
C SER A 15 7.07 -1.47 -16.97
N LEU A 16 5.81 -1.91 -17.16
CA LEU A 16 5.38 -2.70 -18.32
C LEU A 16 4.94 -1.83 -19.51
N GLY A 17 4.81 -0.52 -19.34
CA GLY A 17 4.35 0.40 -20.39
C GLY A 17 4.78 1.84 -20.11
N ASP A 18 4.32 2.79 -20.93
CA ASP A 18 4.74 4.19 -20.81
C ASP A 18 3.75 5.06 -20.02
N TYR A 19 2.48 4.65 -19.97
CA TYR A 19 1.38 5.35 -19.30
C TYR A 19 0.55 4.36 -18.48
N LEU A 20 0.24 4.71 -17.24
CA LEU A 20 -0.47 3.88 -16.29
C LEU A 20 -1.76 4.58 -15.83
N LEU A 21 -2.86 3.98 -16.24
CA LEU A 21 -4.20 4.30 -15.78
C LEU A 21 -4.64 3.29 -14.72
N VAL A 22 -5.09 3.77 -13.56
CA VAL A 22 -5.53 2.91 -12.45
C VAL A 22 -7.03 3.08 -12.22
N GLY A 23 -7.79 2.02 -12.49
CA GLY A 23 -9.21 1.95 -12.17
C GLY A 23 -9.45 1.69 -10.69
N VAL A 24 -10.30 2.50 -10.05
CA VAL A 24 -10.68 2.35 -8.66
C VAL A 24 -12.21 2.25 -8.57
N HIS A 25 -12.71 1.18 -7.94
CA HIS A 25 -14.14 0.92 -7.82
C HIS A 25 -14.86 1.93 -6.92
N SER A 26 -16.16 2.12 -7.11
CA SER A 26 -17.00 2.92 -6.21
C SER A 26 -17.23 2.19 -4.88
N ASP A 27 -17.88 2.83 -3.91
CA ASP A 27 -18.19 2.21 -2.62
C ASP A 27 -19.29 1.14 -2.77
N GLU A 28 -20.29 1.43 -3.61
CA GLU A 28 -21.42 0.55 -3.93
C GLU A 28 -20.96 -0.72 -4.65
N GLU A 29 -20.07 -0.58 -5.64
CA GLU A 29 -19.52 -1.70 -6.39
C GLU A 29 -18.72 -2.64 -5.48
N ILE A 30 -18.00 -2.07 -4.51
CA ILE A 30 -17.28 -2.83 -3.51
C ILE A 30 -18.24 -3.56 -2.57
N GLU A 31 -19.25 -2.87 -2.05
CA GLU A 31 -20.22 -3.43 -1.10
C GLU A 31 -21.07 -4.55 -1.72
N HIS A 32 -21.27 -4.53 -3.05
CA HIS A 32 -21.94 -5.62 -3.75
C HIS A 32 -21.12 -6.92 -3.76
N HIS A 33 -19.80 -6.83 -3.88
CA HIS A 33 -18.92 -8.00 -4.03
C HIS A 33 -18.28 -8.47 -2.71
N LYS A 34 -18.14 -7.56 -1.74
CA LYS A 34 -17.55 -7.81 -0.43
C LYS A 34 -18.19 -6.90 0.62
N GLY A 35 -17.67 -6.89 1.85
CA GLY A 35 -18.12 -5.91 2.85
C GLY A 35 -17.80 -4.46 2.45
N PRO A 36 -18.49 -3.48 3.07
CA PRO A 36 -18.27 -2.06 2.78
C PRO A 36 -16.81 -1.67 3.00
N PRO A 37 -16.25 -0.77 2.17
CA PRO A 37 -14.87 -0.36 2.32
C PRO A 37 -14.70 0.54 3.56
N VAL A 38 -13.53 0.44 4.21
CA VAL A 38 -13.21 1.30 5.38
C VAL A 38 -13.01 2.76 4.98
N PHE A 39 -12.49 3.01 3.78
CA PHE A 39 -12.27 4.35 3.24
C PHE A 39 -13.28 4.61 2.12
N THR A 40 -13.80 5.83 2.08
CA THR A 40 -14.68 6.29 1.01
C THR A 40 -13.98 6.23 -0.35
N SER A 41 -14.77 6.16 -1.41
CA SER A 41 -14.30 6.20 -2.80
C SER A 41 -13.42 7.42 -3.06
N ALA A 42 -13.85 8.60 -2.61
CA ALA A 42 -13.07 9.84 -2.73
C ALA A 42 -11.69 9.75 -2.05
N GLU A 43 -11.61 9.22 -0.83
CA GLU A 43 -10.33 9.02 -0.14
C GLU A 43 -9.44 8.02 -0.89
N ARG A 44 -10.03 6.94 -1.43
CA ARG A 44 -9.29 5.94 -2.21
C ARG A 44 -8.77 6.52 -3.52
N TYR A 45 -9.56 7.32 -4.23
CA TYR A 45 -9.13 8.00 -5.45
C TYR A 45 -7.96 8.93 -5.17
N LYS A 46 -8.05 9.74 -4.10
CA LYS A 46 -6.96 10.64 -3.71
C LYS A 46 -5.69 9.89 -3.32
N MET A 47 -5.81 8.81 -2.54
CA MET A 47 -4.67 7.97 -2.17
C MET A 47 -3.95 7.38 -3.38
N VAL A 48 -4.69 6.93 -4.39
CA VAL A 48 -4.10 6.33 -5.60
C VAL A 48 -3.48 7.40 -6.50
N ARG A 49 -4.14 8.56 -6.67
CA ARG A 49 -3.60 9.71 -7.43
C ARG A 49 -2.27 10.22 -6.87
N ALA A 50 -2.06 10.12 -5.56
CA ALA A 50 -0.83 10.57 -4.92
C ALA A 50 0.37 9.62 -5.12
N ILE A 51 0.16 8.42 -5.67
CA ILE A 51 1.28 7.50 -5.95
C ILE A 51 1.96 7.94 -7.24
N LYS A 52 3.24 8.31 -7.16
CA LYS A 52 3.98 8.95 -8.26
C LYS A 52 4.08 8.18 -9.59
N TRP A 53 3.77 6.88 -9.59
CA TRP A 53 3.77 6.04 -10.80
C TRP A 53 2.42 6.03 -11.51
N VAL A 54 1.37 6.57 -10.90
CA VAL A 54 0.03 6.67 -11.47
C VAL A 54 -0.05 7.96 -12.29
N ASP A 55 -0.41 7.86 -13.57
CA ASP A 55 -0.62 9.05 -14.40
C ASP A 55 -2.08 9.51 -14.34
N GLU A 56 -3.03 8.57 -14.35
CA GLU A 56 -4.46 8.86 -14.28
C GLU A 56 -5.22 7.84 -13.42
N VAL A 57 -6.24 8.33 -12.70
CA VAL A 57 -7.17 7.48 -11.95
C VAL A 57 -8.54 7.52 -12.60
N VAL A 58 -9.07 6.35 -12.94
CA VAL A 58 -10.45 6.18 -13.41
C VAL A 58 -11.32 5.81 -12.22
N GLU A 59 -12.25 6.71 -11.90
CA GLU A 59 -13.21 6.55 -10.82
C GLU A 59 -14.38 5.65 -11.24
N ALA A 60 -14.98 4.96 -10.28
CA ALA A 60 -16.08 4.02 -10.49
C ALA A 60 -15.78 2.96 -11.58
N ALA A 61 -14.55 2.44 -11.59
CA ALA A 61 -14.18 1.34 -12.49
C ALA A 61 -14.95 0.06 -12.15
N PRO A 62 -15.36 -0.76 -13.15
CA PRO A 62 -16.06 -2.02 -12.92
C PRO A 62 -15.23 -2.99 -12.10
N TYR A 63 -15.86 -3.87 -11.31
CA TYR A 63 -15.15 -4.81 -10.45
C TYR A 63 -14.25 -5.79 -11.22
N ILE A 64 -14.72 -6.26 -12.38
CA ILE A 64 -13.98 -7.17 -13.25
C ILE A 64 -13.45 -6.39 -14.45
N THR A 65 -12.16 -6.54 -14.74
CA THR A 65 -11.55 -5.96 -15.94
C THR A 65 -12.03 -6.71 -17.19
N THR A 66 -12.65 -5.98 -18.12
CA THR A 66 -13.13 -6.51 -19.40
C THR A 66 -12.33 -5.93 -20.56
N VAL A 67 -12.37 -6.60 -21.72
CA VAL A 67 -11.77 -6.08 -22.97
C VAL A 67 -12.42 -4.75 -23.38
N GLU A 68 -13.73 -4.60 -23.17
CA GLU A 68 -14.46 -3.35 -23.41
C GLU A 68 -13.92 -2.20 -22.54
N THR A 69 -13.61 -2.46 -21.27
CA THR A 69 -13.03 -1.44 -20.38
C THR A 69 -11.67 -0.98 -20.90
N LEU A 70 -10.85 -1.92 -21.39
CA LEU A 70 -9.54 -1.60 -21.97
C LEU A 70 -9.69 -0.76 -23.24
N GLU A 71 -10.61 -1.13 -24.13
CA GLU A 71 -10.86 -0.40 -25.38
C GLU A 71 -11.43 0.99 -25.13
N LYS A 72 -12.36 1.14 -24.18
CA LYS A 72 -12.93 2.43 -23.78
C LYS A 72 -11.87 3.44 -23.34
N HIS A 73 -10.83 2.98 -22.65
CA HIS A 73 -9.74 3.81 -22.16
C HIS A 73 -8.48 3.76 -23.04
N ASN A 74 -8.56 3.10 -24.20
CA ASN A 74 -7.44 2.90 -25.12
C ASN A 74 -6.19 2.30 -24.44
N CYS A 75 -6.40 1.31 -23.56
CA CYS A 75 -5.34 0.57 -22.88
C CYS A 75 -4.96 -0.69 -23.67
N ASP A 76 -3.67 -0.92 -23.87
CA ASP A 76 -3.15 -2.09 -24.59
C ASP A 76 -3.35 -3.39 -23.80
N PHE A 77 -3.17 -3.36 -22.48
CA PHE A 77 -3.29 -4.51 -21.59
C PHE A 77 -3.66 -4.09 -20.16
N CYS A 78 -4.14 -5.04 -19.36
CA CYS A 78 -4.21 -4.90 -17.90
C CYS A 78 -3.06 -5.63 -17.21
N ALA A 79 -2.66 -5.14 -16.04
CA ALA A 79 -1.67 -5.78 -15.20
C ALA A 79 -2.27 -6.11 -13.82
N HIS A 80 -2.13 -7.35 -13.38
CA HIS A 80 -2.64 -7.82 -12.08
C HIS A 80 -1.59 -8.68 -11.37
N GLY A 81 -1.80 -8.92 -10.07
CA GLY A 81 -0.97 -9.83 -9.30
C GLY A 81 -1.13 -11.29 -9.75
N ASP A 82 -0.21 -12.14 -9.30
CA ASP A 82 -0.21 -13.60 -9.50
C ASP A 82 -1.17 -14.35 -8.56
N ASP A 83 -2.18 -13.65 -8.00
CA ASP A 83 -3.19 -14.25 -7.14
C ASP A 83 -4.17 -15.15 -7.94
N ILE A 84 -4.62 -16.24 -7.32
CA ILE A 84 -5.62 -17.14 -7.92
C ILE A 84 -6.97 -16.40 -7.97
N THR A 85 -7.48 -16.20 -9.18
CA THR A 85 -8.69 -15.40 -9.46
C THR A 85 -9.75 -16.28 -10.09
N THR A 86 -10.40 -17.09 -9.27
CA THR A 86 -11.46 -18.01 -9.71
C THR A 86 -12.83 -17.43 -9.36
N SER A 87 -13.72 -17.37 -10.35
CA SER A 87 -15.14 -17.08 -10.17
C SER A 87 -15.85 -18.22 -9.43
N ALA A 88 -17.09 -17.97 -8.96
CA ALA A 88 -17.93 -18.99 -8.32
C ALA A 88 -18.15 -20.23 -9.20
N ASP A 89 -18.11 -20.05 -10.53
CA ASP A 89 -18.27 -21.10 -11.53
C ASP A 89 -16.98 -21.91 -11.78
N GLY A 90 -15.89 -21.64 -11.05
CA GLY A 90 -14.62 -22.34 -11.21
C GLY A 90 -13.76 -21.86 -12.39
N HIS A 91 -14.22 -20.86 -13.14
CA HIS A 91 -13.49 -20.25 -14.25
C HIS A 91 -12.63 -19.06 -13.80
N ASP A 92 -11.52 -18.83 -14.50
CA ASP A 92 -10.66 -17.66 -14.29
C ASP A 92 -11.43 -16.37 -14.61
N THR A 93 -11.47 -15.43 -13.64
CA THR A 93 -12.19 -14.16 -13.76
C THR A 93 -11.74 -13.33 -14.97
N TYR A 94 -10.48 -13.47 -15.38
CA TYR A 94 -9.87 -12.72 -16.48
C TYR A 94 -9.69 -13.54 -17.76
N HIS A 95 -10.34 -14.70 -17.89
CA HIS A 95 -10.16 -15.60 -19.04
C HIS A 95 -10.32 -14.90 -20.40
N LEU A 96 -11.28 -13.99 -20.54
CA LEU A 96 -11.50 -13.22 -21.78
C LEU A 96 -10.33 -12.29 -22.11
N VAL A 97 -9.78 -11.62 -21.09
CA VAL A 97 -8.65 -10.68 -21.26
C VAL A 97 -7.36 -11.44 -21.53
N LYS A 98 -7.19 -12.60 -20.87
CA LYS A 98 -6.08 -13.54 -21.13
C LYS A 98 -6.15 -14.10 -22.54
N ALA A 99 -7.31 -14.55 -23.00
CA ALA A 99 -7.52 -15.06 -24.36
C ALA A 99 -7.23 -14.00 -25.44
N ALA A 100 -7.50 -12.72 -25.15
CA ALA A 100 -7.16 -11.60 -26.03
C ALA A 100 -5.66 -11.21 -26.02
N GLY A 101 -4.82 -11.86 -25.20
CA GLY A 101 -3.40 -11.53 -25.06
C GLY A 101 -3.13 -10.20 -24.32
N LYS A 102 -4.16 -9.60 -23.73
CA LYS A 102 -4.15 -8.29 -23.08
C LYS A 102 -3.97 -8.37 -21.55
N TYR A 103 -3.43 -9.46 -21.02
CA TYR A 103 -3.20 -9.65 -19.59
C TYR A 103 -1.69 -9.76 -19.30
N ARG A 104 -1.22 -9.10 -18.24
CA ARG A 104 0.15 -9.17 -17.74
C ARG A 104 0.14 -9.42 -16.23
N GLU A 105 1.16 -10.12 -15.75
CA GLU A 105 1.30 -10.48 -14.34
C GLU A 105 2.52 -9.81 -13.74
N PHE A 106 2.39 -9.39 -12.48
CA PHE A 106 3.50 -8.97 -11.64
C PHE A 106 3.47 -9.73 -10.32
N LYS A 107 4.62 -9.79 -9.64
CA LYS A 107 4.74 -10.54 -8.41
C LYS A 107 4.11 -9.80 -7.24
N ARG A 108 3.40 -10.54 -6.39
CA ARG A 108 2.95 -10.05 -5.08
C ARG A 108 4.12 -9.53 -4.25
N THR A 109 3.90 -8.42 -3.55
CA THR A 109 4.90 -7.85 -2.65
C THR A 109 4.89 -8.61 -1.32
N GLU A 110 6.04 -9.15 -0.94
CA GLU A 110 6.21 -9.83 0.34
C GLU A 110 6.19 -8.87 1.54
N GLY A 111 5.80 -9.39 2.70
CA GLY A 111 5.92 -8.67 3.99
C GLY A 111 4.79 -7.71 4.34
N VAL A 112 3.78 -7.54 3.47
CA VAL A 112 2.59 -6.73 3.79
C VAL A 112 1.32 -7.23 3.12
N SER A 113 0.22 -7.19 3.87
CA SER A 113 -1.14 -7.31 3.34
C SER A 113 -2.11 -6.51 4.19
N THR A 114 -3.30 -6.20 3.66
CA THR A 114 -4.33 -5.53 4.45
C THR A 114 -4.76 -6.39 5.65
N THR A 115 -4.85 -7.71 5.49
CA THR A 115 -5.15 -8.65 6.58
C THR A 115 -4.09 -8.61 7.68
N ASP A 116 -2.81 -8.58 7.31
CA ASP A 116 -1.70 -8.43 8.25
C ASP A 116 -1.81 -7.10 9.01
N LEU A 117 -1.98 -5.98 8.31
CA LEU A 117 -2.11 -4.66 8.95
C LEU A 117 -3.31 -4.60 9.93
N VAL A 118 -4.46 -5.17 9.56
CA VAL A 118 -5.62 -5.29 10.45
C VAL A 118 -5.28 -6.15 11.68
N GLY A 119 -4.59 -7.27 11.49
CA GLY A 119 -4.09 -8.11 12.58
C GLY A 119 -3.21 -7.31 13.57
N ARG A 120 -2.29 -6.48 13.05
CA ARG A 120 -1.45 -5.59 13.87
C ARG A 120 -2.25 -4.54 14.64
N MET A 121 -3.33 -4.01 14.06
CA MET A 121 -4.24 -3.07 14.74
C MET A 121 -5.03 -3.75 15.86
N LEU A 122 -5.58 -4.94 15.60
CA LEU A 122 -6.39 -5.72 16.54
C LEU A 122 -5.61 -6.26 17.73
N LEU A 123 -4.31 -6.45 17.55
CA LEU A 123 -3.43 -7.02 18.56
C LEU A 123 -3.40 -6.25 19.88
N ALA A 124 -3.73 -4.95 19.89
CA ALA A 124 -4.07 -4.11 21.05
C ALA A 124 -3.26 -4.35 22.35
N THR A 125 -2.02 -4.84 22.26
CA THR A 125 -1.21 -5.27 23.39
C THR A 125 0.15 -4.60 23.33
N ARG A 126 0.68 -4.21 24.50
CA ARG A 126 2.08 -3.78 24.65
C ARG A 126 3.06 -4.96 24.54
N SER A 127 2.54 -6.19 24.47
CA SER A 127 3.30 -7.45 24.60
C SER A 127 4.00 -7.90 23.32
N HIS A 128 4.04 -7.06 22.27
CA HIS A 128 4.98 -7.27 21.14
C HIS A 128 6.43 -6.97 21.51
N HIS A 129 6.67 -6.43 22.70
CA HIS A 129 7.99 -6.13 23.25
C HIS A 129 8.47 -7.16 24.29
N SER A 130 7.63 -8.13 24.69
CA SER A 130 8.01 -9.23 25.59
C SER A 130 7.23 -10.51 25.29
N ALA A 131 7.93 -11.61 25.08
CA ALA A 131 7.40 -12.87 24.56
C ALA A 131 6.37 -13.60 25.47
N ASN A 132 5.90 -13.02 26.58
CA ASN A 132 5.33 -13.78 27.71
C ASN A 132 3.96 -13.32 28.24
N SER A 133 3.16 -12.50 27.54
CA SER A 133 1.85 -12.10 28.08
C SER A 133 0.77 -11.87 27.02
N LEU A 134 0.27 -12.95 26.43
CA LEU A 134 -1.00 -12.95 25.71
C LEU A 134 -1.96 -13.95 26.37
N SER A 135 -3.23 -13.57 26.55
CA SER A 135 -4.24 -14.50 27.06
C SER A 135 -4.54 -15.58 26.01
N PRO A 136 -4.81 -16.85 26.41
CA PRO A 136 -5.00 -17.96 25.47
C PRO A 136 -6.13 -17.73 24.44
N ILE A 137 -7.13 -16.93 24.82
CA ILE A 137 -8.31 -16.62 23.98
C ILE A 137 -7.94 -15.65 22.85
N TYR A 138 -7.12 -14.63 23.15
CA TYR A 138 -6.68 -13.66 22.15
C TYR A 138 -5.69 -14.27 21.16
N ILE A 139 -4.80 -15.16 21.63
CA ILE A 139 -3.90 -15.93 20.76
C ILE A 139 -4.73 -16.67 19.72
N ASN A 140 -5.80 -17.38 20.07
CA ASN A 140 -6.57 -18.14 19.09
C ASN A 140 -7.22 -17.28 17.98
N CYS A 141 -7.78 -16.12 18.34
CA CYS A 141 -8.41 -15.22 17.37
C CYS A 141 -7.38 -14.59 16.43
N VAL A 142 -6.29 -14.08 17.01
CA VAL A 142 -5.21 -13.41 16.27
C VAL A 142 -4.35 -14.40 15.49
N SER A 143 -4.16 -15.64 15.97
CA SER A 143 -3.42 -16.69 15.28
C SER A 143 -4.03 -17.04 13.93
N ARG A 144 -5.36 -17.00 13.80
CA ARG A 144 -6.03 -17.20 12.51
C ARG A 144 -5.73 -16.10 11.49
N PHE A 145 -5.45 -14.87 11.95
CA PHE A 145 -5.03 -13.76 11.09
C PHE A 145 -3.50 -13.72 10.86
N LEU A 146 -2.71 -14.07 11.88
CA LEU A 146 -1.24 -14.08 11.84
C LEU A 146 -0.64 -15.32 11.18
N GLN A 147 -1.40 -16.39 10.93
CA GLN A 147 -0.94 -17.55 10.15
C GLN A 147 -0.45 -17.15 8.74
N ALA A 148 -0.82 -15.97 8.24
CA ALA A 148 -0.32 -15.39 6.99
C ALA A 148 0.96 -14.54 7.14
N ALA A 149 1.42 -14.23 8.36
CA ALA A 149 2.56 -13.37 8.64
C ALA A 149 3.74 -14.19 9.19
N THR A 150 4.65 -14.61 8.31
CA THR A 150 5.77 -15.53 8.63
C THR A 150 7.00 -14.81 9.20
N SER A 151 6.87 -13.87 10.14
CA SER A 151 7.96 -12.93 10.43
C SER A 151 7.97 -12.24 11.81
N ARG A 152 9.08 -12.33 12.57
CA ARG A 152 9.34 -11.67 13.88
C ARG A 152 10.43 -10.58 13.88
N SER A 153 10.13 -9.37 14.38
CA SER A 153 11.08 -8.31 14.80
C SER A 153 11.06 -8.15 16.33
N PRO A 154 12.16 -7.74 17.00
CA PRO A 154 12.18 -7.58 18.46
C PRO A 154 11.37 -6.38 19.00
N TYR A 155 10.94 -5.45 18.13
CA TYR A 155 10.14 -4.27 18.53
C TYR A 155 8.75 -4.24 17.88
N THR A 156 8.59 -4.91 16.75
CA THR A 156 7.34 -5.06 16.00
C THR A 156 7.22 -6.54 15.70
N ALA A 157 6.82 -7.33 16.70
CA ALA A 157 6.87 -8.80 16.69
C ALA A 157 6.15 -9.53 15.53
N THR A 158 5.58 -8.80 14.57
CA THR A 158 4.81 -9.31 13.44
C THR A 158 5.41 -9.03 12.06
N CYS A 159 6.45 -8.20 11.90
CA CYS A 159 7.01 -7.87 10.58
C CYS A 159 8.55 -8.01 10.49
N GLN A 160 9.05 -8.74 9.49
CA GLN A 160 10.47 -8.88 9.12
C GLN A 160 10.77 -8.24 7.76
N PHE A 161 9.89 -7.36 7.30
CA PHE A 161 10.14 -6.66 6.06
C PHE A 161 11.35 -5.74 6.25
N VAL A 162 12.48 -6.16 5.68
CA VAL A 162 13.69 -5.35 5.55
C VAL A 162 13.86 -5.11 4.06
N PRO A 163 13.74 -3.85 3.60
CA PRO A 163 13.87 -3.55 2.20
C PRO A 163 15.31 -3.79 1.77
N THR A 164 15.46 -4.40 0.61
CA THR A 164 16.76 -4.48 -0.06
C THR A 164 17.18 -3.08 -0.54
N THR A 165 18.49 -2.88 -0.73
CA THR A 165 18.99 -1.65 -1.37
C THR A 165 18.36 -1.43 -2.75
N GLN A 166 18.07 -2.50 -3.47
CA GLN A 166 17.36 -2.44 -4.75
C GLN A 166 15.95 -1.88 -4.57
N GLN A 167 15.16 -2.36 -3.61
CA GLN A 167 13.82 -1.83 -3.34
C GLN A 167 13.84 -0.35 -2.96
N LEU A 168 14.80 0.06 -2.12
CA LEU A 168 14.97 1.48 -1.78
C LEU A 168 15.31 2.32 -3.01
N LYS A 169 16.16 1.80 -3.91
CA LYS A 169 16.50 2.48 -5.16
C LYS A 169 15.31 2.57 -6.12
N GLU A 170 14.52 1.50 -6.22
CA GLU A 170 13.30 1.45 -7.05
C GLU A 170 12.23 2.42 -6.55
N PHE A 171 12.15 2.63 -5.23
CA PHE A 171 11.22 3.58 -4.62
C PHE A 171 11.79 4.99 -4.54
N SER A 172 13.11 5.21 -4.62
CA SER A 172 13.69 6.55 -4.57
C SER A 172 13.63 7.22 -5.94
N THR A 173 13.46 8.55 -5.96
CA THR A 173 13.67 9.34 -7.18
C THR A 173 15.15 9.53 -7.51
N GLY A 174 16.05 9.32 -6.53
CA GLY A 174 17.50 9.42 -6.69
C GLY A 174 18.02 10.84 -6.97
N ARG A 175 17.17 11.86 -6.87
CA ARG A 175 17.52 13.26 -7.13
C ARG A 175 18.04 13.94 -5.88
N ALA A 176 19.19 14.63 -5.99
CA ALA A 176 19.69 15.54 -4.96
C ALA A 176 19.09 16.95 -5.14
N PRO A 177 19.01 17.76 -4.07
CA PRO A 177 18.55 19.15 -4.21
C PRO A 177 19.56 19.97 -5.02
N GLU A 178 19.06 20.72 -6.01
CA GLU A 178 19.86 21.57 -6.88
C GLU A 178 20.09 22.97 -6.27
N PRO A 179 21.18 23.67 -6.63
CA PRO A 179 21.42 25.04 -6.19
C PRO A 179 20.26 25.98 -6.58
N GLY A 180 19.63 26.62 -5.58
CA GLY A 180 18.49 27.53 -5.77
C GLY A 180 17.13 26.93 -5.43
N GLU A 181 17.05 25.63 -5.13
CA GLU A 181 15.83 25.01 -4.64
C GLU A 181 15.51 25.41 -3.19
N LYS A 182 14.22 25.68 -2.93
CA LYS A 182 13.74 25.91 -1.58
C LYS A 182 13.48 24.57 -0.91
N ILE A 183 14.38 24.20 0.01
CA ILE A 183 14.33 22.94 0.74
C ILE A 183 13.47 23.11 2.00
N ALA A 184 12.41 22.31 2.14
CA ALA A 184 11.66 22.16 3.39
C ALA A 184 12.03 20.83 4.07
N PHE A 185 12.15 20.87 5.39
CA PHE A 185 12.30 19.67 6.21
C PHE A 185 11.06 19.48 7.07
N VAL A 186 10.47 18.30 7.01
CA VAL A 186 9.36 17.89 7.87
C VAL A 186 9.70 16.55 8.49
N CYS A 187 9.22 16.27 9.70
CA CYS A 187 9.46 14.99 10.34
C CYS A 187 8.21 14.47 11.08
N GLY A 188 8.15 13.17 11.30
CA GLY A 188 7.04 12.55 11.99
C GLY A 188 7.07 11.03 11.98
N ALA A 189 5.99 10.43 12.48
CA ALA A 189 5.79 8.99 12.37
C ALA A 189 5.52 8.58 10.93
N PHE A 190 4.56 9.22 10.24
CA PHE A 190 4.03 8.73 8.96
C PHE A 190 3.61 7.24 9.02
N ASP A 191 3.04 6.85 10.16
CA ASP A 191 2.52 5.50 10.40
C ASP A 191 1.16 5.33 9.72
N LEU A 192 0.93 4.17 9.08
CA LEU A 192 -0.21 3.93 8.20
C LEU A 192 -0.46 5.09 7.23
N PHE A 193 0.50 5.38 6.36
CA PHE A 193 0.44 6.51 5.43
C PHE A 193 -0.94 6.62 4.73
N HIS A 194 -1.55 7.80 4.83
CA HIS A 194 -2.98 8.01 4.58
C HIS A 194 -3.25 9.42 4.03
N VAL A 195 -4.51 9.71 3.65
CA VAL A 195 -4.89 10.95 2.96
C VAL A 195 -4.48 12.23 3.71
N GLY A 196 -4.59 12.24 5.04
CA GLY A 196 -4.12 13.38 5.84
C GLY A 196 -2.61 13.68 5.70
N HIS A 197 -1.77 12.66 5.49
CA HIS A 197 -0.35 12.87 5.20
C HIS A 197 -0.14 13.42 3.79
N ILE A 198 -0.93 12.98 2.81
CA ILE A 198 -0.91 13.52 1.45
C ILE A 198 -1.29 15.00 1.48
N ASP A 199 -2.40 15.37 2.11
CA ASP A 199 -2.85 16.76 2.24
C ASP A 199 -1.80 17.66 2.90
N PHE A 200 -1.10 17.12 3.91
CA PHE A 200 -0.01 17.79 4.57
C PHE A 200 1.18 18.02 3.62
N LEU A 201 1.60 16.97 2.90
CA LEU A 201 2.73 17.05 1.97
C LEU A 201 2.42 17.91 0.75
N GLU A 202 1.20 17.87 0.19
CA GLU A 202 0.74 18.77 -0.88
C GLU A 202 0.91 20.24 -0.48
N LYS A 203 0.55 20.59 0.77
CA LYS A 203 0.78 21.93 1.30
C LYS A 203 2.27 22.25 1.44
N CYS A 204 3.10 21.30 1.87
CA CYS A 204 4.55 21.49 1.91
C CYS A 204 5.14 21.76 0.52
N TYR A 205 4.74 20.99 -0.49
CA TYR A 205 5.16 21.17 -1.89
C TYR A 205 4.66 22.48 -2.50
N SER A 206 3.55 23.06 -2.02
CA SER A 206 3.14 24.40 -2.44
C SER A 206 4.08 25.51 -1.95
N MET A 207 4.86 25.24 -0.90
CA MET A 207 5.74 26.23 -0.25
C MET A 207 7.23 25.99 -0.48
N ALA A 208 7.61 24.83 -1.01
CA ALA A 208 9.00 24.41 -1.23
C ALA A 208 9.12 23.56 -2.49
N THR A 209 10.27 23.63 -3.16
CA THR A 209 10.54 22.87 -4.38
C THR A 209 11.15 21.50 -4.10
N TYR A 210 11.72 21.31 -2.90
CA TYR A 210 12.28 20.04 -2.46
C TYR A 210 11.90 19.79 -0.99
N VAL A 211 11.30 18.63 -0.70
CA VAL A 211 10.86 18.28 0.65
C VAL A 211 11.64 17.07 1.16
N ILE A 212 12.30 17.24 2.31
CA ILE A 212 12.97 16.15 3.03
C ILE A 212 12.04 15.71 4.16
N ILE A 213 11.72 14.42 4.19
CA ILE A 213 10.83 13.83 5.18
C ILE A 213 11.65 12.96 6.15
N GLY A 214 11.81 13.43 7.39
CA GLY A 214 12.42 12.70 8.49
C GLY A 214 11.44 11.69 9.10
N ILE A 215 11.75 10.41 8.98
CA ILE A 215 10.96 9.32 9.56
C ILE A 215 11.50 9.00 10.96
N HIS A 216 10.69 9.22 12.00
CA HIS A 216 11.07 8.85 13.37
C HIS A 216 11.29 7.33 13.48
N SER A 217 12.26 6.91 14.29
CA SER A 217 12.48 5.49 14.56
C SER A 217 11.30 4.87 15.31
N ASP A 218 11.17 3.55 15.24
CA ASP A 218 10.06 2.84 15.90
C ASP A 218 10.04 3.10 17.42
N GLN A 219 11.21 3.21 18.05
CA GLN A 219 11.33 3.49 19.48
C GLN A 219 10.83 4.90 19.83
N ILE A 220 11.16 5.90 19.01
CA ILE A 220 10.71 7.28 19.24
C ILE A 220 9.19 7.35 19.07
N VAL A 221 8.64 6.75 18.01
CA VAL A 221 7.19 6.72 17.78
C VAL A 221 6.47 6.03 18.92
N ASN A 222 6.97 4.88 19.37
CA ASN A 222 6.39 4.17 20.51
C ASN A 222 6.47 5.00 21.80
N TRP A 223 7.58 5.70 22.03
CA TRP A 223 7.76 6.52 23.25
C TRP A 223 6.67 7.59 23.40
N TYR A 224 6.31 8.32 22.34
CA TYR A 224 5.30 9.38 22.43
C TYR A 224 3.87 8.95 22.10
N ARG A 225 3.64 7.87 21.34
CA ARG A 225 2.28 7.35 21.05
C ARG A 225 1.83 6.25 22.01
N GLY A 226 2.77 5.50 22.57
CA GLY A 226 2.53 4.32 23.39
C GLY A 226 1.85 3.17 22.63
N TYR A 227 1.30 2.23 23.40
CA TYR A 227 0.57 1.06 22.91
C TYR A 227 1.41 0.20 21.94
N ASN A 228 0.79 -0.27 20.86
CA ASN A 228 1.40 -1.06 19.79
C ASN A 228 1.89 -0.19 18.62
N TYR A 229 2.02 1.13 18.82
CA TYR A 229 2.51 2.01 17.77
C TYR A 229 4.04 2.00 17.67
N PRO A 230 4.62 2.15 16.47
CA PRO A 230 3.92 2.26 15.19
C PRO A 230 3.40 0.90 14.68
N ILE A 231 2.32 0.92 13.90
CA ILE A 231 1.75 -0.28 13.26
C ILE A 231 2.67 -0.77 12.13
N MET A 232 3.24 0.16 11.37
CA MET A 232 4.22 -0.10 10.33
C MET A 232 5.63 0.22 10.86
N THR A 233 6.59 -0.67 10.61
CA THR A 233 7.99 -0.46 10.96
C THR A 233 8.56 0.75 10.22
N MET A 234 9.68 1.27 10.70
CA MET A 234 10.39 2.39 10.07
C MET A 234 10.63 2.16 8.58
N PHE A 235 11.02 0.94 8.21
CA PHE A 235 11.29 0.60 6.82
C PHE A 235 10.04 0.55 5.93
N GLU A 236 8.94 -0.01 6.44
CA GLU A 236 7.66 -0.01 5.74
C GLU A 236 7.12 1.43 5.57
N ARG A 237 7.30 2.28 6.58
CA ARG A 237 6.95 3.71 6.55
C ARG A 237 7.79 4.47 5.53
N VAL A 238 9.10 4.21 5.46
CA VAL A 238 9.99 4.79 4.44
C VAL A 238 9.49 4.46 3.04
N LEU A 239 9.17 3.20 2.73
CA LEU A 239 8.63 2.86 1.39
C LEU A 239 7.27 3.50 1.12
N SER A 240 6.41 3.58 2.13
CA SER A 240 5.08 4.18 1.99
C SER A 240 5.18 5.67 1.67
N VAL A 241 6.14 6.38 2.29
CA VAL A 241 6.39 7.80 2.03
C VAL A 241 7.10 8.02 0.69
N LEU A 242 8.07 7.18 0.33
CA LEU A 242 8.79 7.28 -0.95
C LEU A 242 7.91 7.01 -2.18
N ALA A 243 6.77 6.35 -2.00
CA ALA A 243 5.79 6.12 -3.06
C ALA A 243 5.00 7.38 -3.45
N CYS A 244 4.95 8.36 -2.55
CA CYS A 244 4.29 9.64 -2.76
C CYS A 244 5.16 10.60 -3.58
#